data_AF-A0A1S1N639-F1
#
_entry.id   AF-A0A1S1N639-F1
#
_cell.length_a   1.000
_cell.length_b   1.000
_cell.length_c   1.000
_cell.angle_alpha   90.00
_cell.angle_beta   90.00
_cell.angle_gamma   90.00
#
_symmetry.space_group_name_H-M   'P 1'
#
loop_
_entity.id
_entity.type
_entity.pdbx_description
1 polymer ?
#
loop_
_entity_poly.entity_id
_entity_poly.type
_entity_poly.pdbx_seq_one_letter_code
_entity_poly.pdbx_strand_id
1 'polypeptide(L)'
;MSEWIISILLLIGGFFVLVGSIGLVKMPDFFMRLHGPTKATTLGMASLLTAAMIYFSQLQTGISAKEVLISIFLLLTAPISGYMLIKSAIHHKLKSIERTSGKGNIEDDV
;
A
#
# COMPACT_ATOMS: atom_id res chain seq x y z
N MET A 1 28.53 -0.06 -4.62
CA MET A 1 27.85 -1.17 -3.89
C MET A 1 26.42 -0.80 -3.53
N SER A 2 26.19 0.37 -2.94
CA SER A 2 24.86 0.91 -2.65
C SER A 2 23.93 1.00 -3.86
N GLU A 3 24.45 1.31 -5.05
CA GLU A 3 23.69 1.40 -6.30
C GLU A 3 22.95 0.10 -6.65
N TRP A 4 23.55 -1.06 -6.36
CA TRP A 4 22.91 -2.37 -6.55
C TRP A 4 21.73 -2.55 -5.59
N ILE A 5 21.92 -2.18 -4.32
CA ILE A 5 20.88 -2.25 -3.29
C ILE A 5 19.70 -1.37 -3.68
N ILE A 6 19.97 -0.12 -4.08
CA ILE A 6 18.95 0.84 -4.52
C ILE A 6 18.20 0.29 -5.73
N SER A 7 18.92 -0.23 -6.73
CA SER A 7 18.32 -0.79 -7.95
C SER A 7 17.40 -1.97 -7.65
N ILE A 8 17.82 -2.89 -6.78
CA ILE A 8 17.00 -4.04 -6.35
C ILE A 8 15.75 -3.56 -5.61
N LEU A 9 15.89 -2.60 -4.69
CA LEU A 9 14.76 -2.01 -3.98
C LEU A 9 13.78 -1.32 -4.94
N LEU A 10 14.27 -0.58 -5.94
CA LEU A 10 13.42 0.06 -6.95
C LEU A 10 12.65 -0.97 -7.79
N LEU A 11 13.31 -2.07 -8.18
CA LEU A 11 12.67 -3.15 -8.93
C LEU A 11 11.60 -3.88 -8.11
N ILE A 12 11.91 -4.22 -6.85
CA ILE A 12 10.95 -4.85 -5.94
C ILE A 12 9.78 -3.90 -5.69
N GLY A 13 10.06 -2.65 -5.37
CA GLY A 13 9.06 -1.62 -5.13
C GLY A 13 8.13 -1.45 -6.34
N GLY A 14 8.72 -1.29 -7.53
CA GLY A 14 7.98 -1.19 -8.79
C GLY A 14 7.15 -2.43 -9.10
N PHE A 15 7.68 -3.63 -8.86
CA PHE A 15 6.95 -4.88 -9.02
C PHE A 15 5.71 -4.94 -8.12
N PHE A 16 5.82 -4.60 -6.84
CA PHE A 16 4.67 -4.58 -5.92
C PHE A 16 3.64 -3.51 -6.28
N VAL A 17 4.07 -2.33 -6.74
CA VAL A 17 3.16 -1.28 -7.22
C VAL A 17 2.41 -1.76 -8.47
N LEU A 18 3.11 -2.38 -9.43
CA LEU A 18 2.51 -2.94 -10.63
C LEU A 18 1.48 -4.03 -10.30
N VAL A 19 1.88 -5.02 -9.49
CA VAL A 19 1.01 -6.13 -9.08
C VAL A 19 -0.20 -5.61 -8.29
N GLY A 20 0.00 -4.64 -7.39
CA GLY A 20 -1.10 -4.05 -6.63
C GLY A 20 -2.07 -3.26 -7.51
N SER A 21 -1.57 -2.54 -8.53
CA SER A 21 -2.40 -1.85 -9.53
C SER A 21 -3.20 -2.83 -10.38
N ILE A 22 -2.57 -3.91 -10.86
CA ILE A 22 -3.27 -4.99 -11.58
C ILE A 22 -4.32 -5.63 -10.68
N GLY A 23 -4.00 -5.88 -9.41
CA GLY A 23 -4.94 -6.40 -8.41
C GLY A 23 -6.14 -5.48 -8.20
N LEU A 24 -5.94 -4.16 -8.18
CA LEU A 24 -7.01 -3.17 -8.08
C LEU A 24 -7.96 -3.21 -9.29
N VAL A 25 -7.46 -3.45 -10.50
CA VAL A 25 -8.30 -3.47 -11.71
C VAL A 25 -8.98 -4.82 -11.90
N LYS A 26 -8.28 -5.92 -11.61
CA LYS A 26 -8.70 -7.27 -12.01
C LYS A 26 -9.53 -8.01 -10.95
N MET A 27 -9.51 -7.57 -9.69
CA MET A 27 -10.25 -8.25 -8.64
C MET A 27 -11.77 -7.98 -8.71
N PRO A 28 -12.60 -9.01 -8.44
CA PRO A 28 -14.04 -9.00 -8.73
C PRO A 28 -14.91 -8.19 -7.75
N ASP A 29 -14.41 -7.88 -6.56
CA ASP A 29 -15.17 -7.27 -5.47
C ASP A 29 -14.35 -6.14 -4.82
N PHE A 30 -15.01 -5.08 -4.35
CA PHE A 30 -14.39 -3.93 -3.68
C PHE A 30 -13.48 -4.35 -2.52
N PHE A 31 -13.94 -5.26 -1.66
CA PHE A 31 -13.17 -5.73 -0.50
C PHE A 31 -11.89 -6.45 -0.93
N MET A 32 -11.98 -7.31 -1.95
CA MET A 32 -10.81 -7.96 -2.54
C MET A 32 -9.89 -6.95 -3.21
N ARG A 33 -10.44 -6.03 -4.02
CA ARG A 33 -9.68 -5.00 -4.74
C ARG A 33 -8.81 -4.19 -3.80
N LEU A 34 -9.25 -3.93 -2.57
CA LEU A 34 -8.50 -3.13 -1.59
C LEU A 34 -7.19 -3.81 -1.11
N HIS A 35 -7.07 -5.14 -1.22
CA HIS A 35 -5.80 -5.83 -0.96
C HIS A 35 -4.71 -5.46 -1.97
N GLY A 36 -5.07 -5.12 -3.21
CA GLY A 36 -4.13 -4.70 -4.25
C GLY A 36 -3.38 -3.42 -3.87
N PRO A 37 -4.09 -2.28 -3.69
CA PRO A 37 -3.50 -1.03 -3.23
C PRO A 37 -2.78 -1.16 -1.90
N THR A 38 -3.32 -1.92 -0.94
CA THR A 38 -2.68 -2.10 0.37
C THR A 38 -1.30 -2.77 0.24
N LYS A 39 -1.13 -3.76 -0.64
CA LYS A 39 0.18 -4.38 -0.92
C LYS A 39 1.11 -3.41 -1.67
N ALA A 40 0.58 -2.64 -2.61
CA ALA A 40 1.36 -1.64 -3.36
C ALA A 40 1.92 -0.55 -2.44
N THR A 41 1.14 -0.05 -1.48
CA THR A 41 1.59 1.01 -0.57
C THR A 41 2.50 0.48 0.53
N THR A 42 2.14 -0.63 1.18
CA THR A 42 2.91 -1.16 2.32
C THR A 42 4.26 -1.75 1.92
N LEU A 43 4.33 -2.54 0.85
CA LEU A 43 5.58 -3.16 0.39
C LEU A 43 6.22 -2.35 -0.74
N GLY A 44 5.42 -1.93 -1.72
CA GLY A 44 5.92 -1.19 -2.88
C GLY A 44 6.47 0.18 -2.51
N MET A 45 5.63 1.06 -1.96
CA MET A 45 6.08 2.41 -1.57
C MET A 45 7.10 2.38 -0.44
N ALA A 46 6.97 1.51 0.58
CA ALA A 46 8.01 1.40 1.61
C ALA A 46 9.38 1.07 1.01
N SER A 47 9.42 0.15 0.04
CA SER A 47 10.66 -0.23 -0.65
C SER A 47 11.23 0.94 -1.48
N LEU A 48 10.38 1.64 -2.24
CA LEU A 48 10.79 2.84 -3.02
C LEU A 48 11.30 3.97 -2.13
N LEU A 49 10.60 4.24 -1.03
CA LEU A 49 10.96 5.28 -0.06
C LEU A 49 12.26 4.95 0.68
N THR A 50 12.45 3.69 1.06
CA THR A 50 13.72 3.22 1.62
C THR A 50 14.87 3.39 0.61
N ALA A 51 14.62 3.13 -0.67
CA ALA A 51 15.61 3.30 -1.73
C ALA A 51 16.02 4.78 -1.86
N ALA A 52 15.02 5.68 -1.84
CA ALA A 52 15.23 7.11 -1.88
C ALA A 52 16.05 7.59 -0.69
N MET A 53 15.71 7.16 0.54
CA MET A 53 16.49 7.50 1.74
C MET A 53 17.96 7.06 1.65
N ILE A 54 18.23 5.85 1.16
CA ILE A 54 19.61 5.35 0.99
C ILE A 54 20.37 6.17 -0.07
N TYR A 55 19.71 6.56 -1.15
CA TYR A 55 20.30 7.37 -2.21
C TYR A 55 20.62 8.80 -1.73
N PHE A 56 19.67 9.48 -1.10
CA PHE A 56 19.86 10.85 -0.64
C PHE A 56 20.78 10.97 0.56
N SER A 57 20.80 9.97 1.45
CA SER A 57 21.77 9.89 2.57
C SER A 57 23.23 9.83 2.08
N GLN A 58 23.48 9.35 0.86
CA GLN A 58 24.81 9.39 0.25
C GLN A 58 25.12 10.70 -0.47
N LEU A 59 24.10 11.41 -0.96
CA LEU A 59 24.26 12.63 -1.74
C LEU A 59 24.31 13.89 -0.85
N GLN A 60 23.60 13.88 0.27
CA GLN A 60 23.57 14.94 1.28
C GLN A 60 24.24 14.44 2.57
N THR A 61 24.83 15.34 3.35
CA THR A 61 25.46 15.02 4.64
C THR A 61 24.43 14.71 5.74
N GLY A 62 23.60 13.68 5.54
CA GLY A 62 22.61 13.19 6.50
C GLY A 62 21.23 12.89 5.91
N ILE A 63 20.42 12.19 6.69
CA ILE A 63 19.02 11.91 6.36
C ILE A 63 18.22 13.21 6.50
N SER A 64 17.61 13.67 5.41
CA SER A 64 16.76 14.87 5.45
C SER A 64 15.48 14.58 6.24
N ALA A 65 15.12 15.44 7.18
CA ALA A 65 13.86 15.33 7.93
C ALA A 65 12.63 15.23 7.02
N LYS A 66 12.71 15.80 5.81
CA LYS A 66 11.65 15.74 4.79
C LYS A 66 11.40 14.32 4.30
N GLU A 67 12.43 13.52 4.09
CA GLU A 67 12.30 12.14 3.58
C GLU A 67 11.65 11.24 4.61
N VAL A 68 12.09 11.35 5.87
CA VAL A 68 11.48 10.62 7.00
C VAL A 68 10.01 10.99 7.17
N LEU A 69 9.71 12.29 7.10
CA LEU A 69 8.34 12.78 7.24
C LEU A 69 7.44 12.27 6.11
N ILE A 70 7.90 12.32 4.85
CA ILE A 70 7.15 11.80 3.70
C ILE A 70 6.93 10.28 3.84
N SER A 71 7.94 9.53 4.27
CA SER A 71 7.82 8.08 4.44
C SER A 71 6.80 7.69 5.50
N ILE A 72 6.88 8.32 6.68
CA ILE A 72 5.94 8.07 7.77
C ILE A 72 4.54 8.50 7.35
N PHE A 73 4.39 9.68 6.75
CA PHE A 73 3.10 10.20 6.32
C PHE A 73 2.42 9.26 5.33
N LEU A 74 3.11 8.88 4.24
CA LEU A 74 2.55 7.98 3.23
C LEU A 74 2.18 6.61 3.79
N LEU A 75 3.03 6.04 4.66
CA LEU A 75 2.77 4.74 5.28
C LEU A 75 1.64 4.77 6.30
N LEU A 76 1.42 5.88 7.00
CA LEU A 76 0.30 6.04 7.94
C LEU A 76 -1.01 6.37 7.24
N THR A 77 -0.98 7.22 6.21
CA THR A 77 -2.18 7.59 5.47
C THR A 77 -2.82 6.38 4.79
N ALA A 78 -2.02 5.48 4.21
CA ALA A 78 -2.52 4.30 3.51
C ALA A 78 -3.45 3.38 4.35
N PRO A 79 -3.06 2.88 5.55
CA PRO A 79 -3.92 2.03 6.36
C PRO A 79 -5.14 2.78 6.91
N ILE A 80 -4.99 4.06 7.26
CA ILE A 80 -6.12 4.88 7.74
C ILE A 80 -7.16 5.04 6.63
N SER A 81 -6.73 5.42 5.42
CA SER A 81 -7.61 5.52 4.25
C SER A 81 -8.25 4.18 3.92
N GLY A 82 -7.49 3.08 3.94
CA GLY A 82 -8.03 1.74 3.72
C GLY A 82 -9.12 1.36 4.73
N TYR A 83 -8.89 1.61 6.01
CA TYR A 83 -9.87 1.36 7.06
C TYR A 83 -11.15 2.17 6.88
N MET A 84 -11.03 3.48 6.60
CA MET A 84 -12.20 4.34 6.35
C MET A 84 -12.99 3.90 5.12
N LEU A 85 -12.31 3.47 4.05
CA LEU A 85 -12.94 2.94 2.84
C LEU A 85 -13.73 1.66 3.12
N ILE A 86 -13.19 0.71 3.90
CA ILE A 86 -13.90 -0.51 4.30
C ILE A 86 -15.13 -0.16 5.14
N LYS A 87 -14.97 0.70 6.17
CA LYS A 87 -16.06 1.08 7.07
C LYS A 87 -17.21 1.76 6.32
N SER A 88 -16.88 2.64 5.37
CA SER A 88 -17.86 3.25 4.48
C SER A 88 -18.53 2.20 3.58
N ALA A 89 -17.76 1.28 2.99
CA ALA A 89 -18.32 0.25 2.11
C ALA A 89 -19.29 -0.70 2.81
N ILE A 90 -19.00 -1.05 4.07
CA ILE A 90 -19.90 -1.82 4.94
C ILE A 90 -21.18 -1.02 5.21
N HIS A 91 -21.06 0.25 5.59
CA HIS A 91 -22.21 1.12 5.86
C HIS A 91 -23.13 1.30 4.64
N HIS A 92 -22.54 1.37 3.45
CA HIS A 92 -23.27 1.44 2.17
C HIS A 92 -23.76 0.08 1.65
N LYS A 93 -23.51 -1.03 2.38
CA LYS A 93 -23.90 -2.40 2.03
C LYS A 93 -23.47 -2.78 0.60
N LEU A 94 -22.22 -2.46 0.23
CA LEU A 94 -21.71 -2.84 -1.10
C LEU A 94 -21.81 -4.35 -1.30
N LYS A 95 -22.30 -4.76 -2.47
CA LYS A 95 -22.45 -6.17 -2.83
C LYS A 95 -21.07 -6.82 -2.89
N SER A 96 -20.89 -7.86 -2.10
CA SER A 96 -19.73 -8.74 -2.16
C SER A 96 -20.06 -10.03 -2.92
N ILE A 97 -19.08 -10.60 -3.63
CA ILE A 97 -19.29 -11.88 -4.33
C ILE A 97 -19.41 -13.04 -3.31
N GLU A 98 -20.15 -14.11 -3.61
CA GLU A 98 -20.31 -15.26 -2.71
C GLU A 98 -18.98 -15.87 -2.25
N ARG A 99 -17.94 -15.77 -3.09
CA ARG A 99 -16.60 -16.28 -2.78
C ARG A 99 -15.82 -15.40 -1.79
N THR A 100 -16.31 -14.21 -1.46
CA THR A 100 -15.68 -13.33 -0.47
C THR A 100 -15.90 -13.92 0.91
N SER A 101 -14.81 -14.36 1.57
CA SER A 101 -14.85 -14.90 2.92
C SER A 101 -15.11 -13.79 3.96
N GLY A 102 -15.86 -14.09 5.02
CA GLY A 102 -16.10 -13.17 6.13
C GLY A 102 -17.38 -12.32 6.02
N LYS A 103 -18.33 -12.68 5.14
CA LYS A 103 -19.62 -11.97 5.01
C LYS A 103 -20.44 -11.96 6.30
N GLY A 104 -20.46 -13.06 7.05
CA GLY A 104 -21.27 -13.19 8.28
C GLY A 104 -20.94 -12.13 9.32
N ASN A 105 -19.66 -11.82 9.51
CA ASN A 105 -19.23 -10.76 10.43
C ASN A 105 -19.73 -9.36 10.06
N ILE A 106 -20.13 -9.13 8.80
CA ILE A 106 -20.59 -7.81 8.35
C ILE A 106 -22.09 -7.62 8.65
N GLU A 107 -22.86 -8.71 8.70
CA GLU A 107 -24.30 -8.70 9.00
C GLU A 107 -24.59 -8.65 10.51
N ASP A 108 -23.68 -9.14 11.36
CA ASP A 108 -23.80 -9.06 12.82
C ASP A 108 -23.52 -7.66 13.41
N ASP A 109 -22.83 -6.80 12.66
CA ASP A 109 -22.38 -5.46 13.07
C ASP A 109 -23.34 -4.31 12.65
N VAL A 110 -24.44 -4.60 11.94
CA VAL A 110 -25.43 -3.62 11.41
C VAL A 110 -26.82 -3.87 11.97
#